data_AF-A0A0H5QF22-F1
#
_entry.id   AF-A0A0H5QF22-F1
#
_cell.length_a   1.000
_cell.length_b   1.000
_cell.length_c   1.000
_cell.angle_alpha   90.00
_cell.angle_beta   90.00
_cell.angle_gamma   90.00
#
_symmetry.space_group_name_H-M   'P 1'
#
loop_
_entity.id
_entity.type
_entity.pdbx_description
1 polymer ?
#
loop_
_entity_poly.entity_id
_entity_poly.type
_entity_poly.pdbx_seq_one_letter_code
_entity_poly.pdbx_strand_id
1 'polypeptide(L)'
;MKEGQLKSSNRSGCLMYLALIYAFPMLAALAVLPLGVVYLCFRAGEIGNGLFVLAVEAGAIYLFIKYKRKGKKEEAPKNPNTAVLRTEAGGVQLGNPFRGVFVLGAAGSGKSESIAVPLLSEFVRMGFAGVVYDFKFPTLAKDVQSFVNAKGSVLRHFYLDFNNPCILQGKPFKSTIFT
;
A
#
# COMPACT_ATOMS: atom_id res chain seq x y z
N MET A 1 -39.17 -16.27 -16.77
CA MET A 1 -38.40 -17.50 -16.44
C MET A 1 -37.25 -17.65 -17.41
N LYS A 2 -36.03 -17.87 -16.92
CA LYS A 2 -34.95 -18.64 -17.58
C LYS A 2 -34.08 -19.21 -16.45
N GLU A 3 -34.08 -20.53 -16.31
CA GLU A 3 -33.22 -21.22 -15.34
C GLU A 3 -31.90 -21.67 -15.98
N GLY A 4 -30.97 -22.15 -15.15
CA GLY A 4 -29.97 -23.12 -15.57
C GLY A 4 -28.67 -22.57 -16.12
N GLN A 5 -27.74 -22.20 -15.23
CA GLN A 5 -26.29 -22.36 -15.46
C GLN A 5 -25.58 -22.95 -14.24
N LEU A 6 -25.54 -24.29 -14.23
CA LEU A 6 -24.43 -25.13 -13.79
C LEU A 6 -23.69 -24.80 -12.48
N LYS A 7 -24.19 -25.44 -11.41
CA LYS A 7 -23.47 -25.94 -10.22
C LYS A 7 -21.96 -26.20 -10.45
N SER A 8 -21.09 -25.29 -10.01
CA SER A 8 -19.70 -25.61 -9.72
C SER A 8 -19.58 -26.21 -8.31
N SER A 9 -18.97 -27.39 -8.20
CA SER A 9 -18.92 -28.15 -6.95
C SER A 9 -17.73 -27.71 -6.08
N ASN A 10 -17.99 -27.36 -4.81
CA ASN A 10 -17.00 -26.89 -3.84
C ASN A 10 -16.06 -28.03 -3.34
N ARG A 11 -15.32 -28.67 -4.25
CA ARG A 11 -14.45 -29.83 -3.98
C ARG A 11 -13.13 -29.48 -3.27
N SER A 12 -12.84 -28.20 -3.06
CA SER A 12 -11.61 -27.71 -2.41
C SER A 12 -11.46 -28.19 -0.97
N GLY A 13 -12.55 -28.32 -0.21
CA GLY A 13 -12.52 -28.66 1.22
C GLY A 13 -11.85 -30.01 1.52
N CYS A 14 -12.19 -31.06 0.78
CA CYS A 14 -11.62 -32.40 1.00
C CYS A 14 -10.14 -32.46 0.60
N LEU A 15 -9.77 -31.86 -0.53
CA LEU A 15 -8.38 -31.78 -0.97
C LEU A 15 -7.51 -30.96 0.00
N MET A 16 -8.06 -29.88 0.56
CA MET A 16 -7.41 -29.09 1.61
C MET A 16 -7.23 -29.89 2.90
N TYR A 17 -8.21 -30.70 3.30
CA TYR A 17 -8.11 -31.54 4.50
C TYR A 17 -7.05 -32.65 4.35
N LEU A 18 -6.98 -33.29 3.18
CA LEU A 18 -5.89 -34.21 2.83
C LEU A 18 -4.53 -33.49 2.81
N ALA A 19 -4.45 -32.30 2.22
CA ALA A 19 -3.22 -31.51 2.21
C ALA A 19 -2.77 -31.15 3.64
N LEU A 20 -3.69 -30.82 4.56
CA LEU A 20 -3.35 -30.59 5.97
C LEU A 20 -2.83 -31.88 6.65
N ILE A 21 -3.53 -33.00 6.47
CA ILE A 21 -3.15 -34.30 7.08
C ILE A 21 -1.77 -34.78 6.62
N TYR A 22 -1.39 -34.58 5.35
CA TYR A 22 -0.11 -35.06 4.83
C TYR A 22 1.01 -34.01 4.83
N ALA A 23 0.75 -32.75 4.47
CA ALA A 23 1.80 -31.73 4.37
C ALA A 23 2.26 -31.22 5.75
N PHE A 24 1.39 -31.18 6.76
CA PHE A 24 1.78 -30.77 8.12
C PHE A 24 2.84 -31.70 8.75
N PRO A 25 2.62 -33.04 8.84
CA PRO A 25 3.66 -33.93 9.36
C PRO A 25 4.87 -34.03 8.43
N MET A 26 4.72 -33.87 7.11
CA MET A 26 5.86 -33.81 6.18
C MET A 26 6.75 -32.59 6.44
N LEU A 27 6.17 -31.40 6.66
CA LEU A 27 6.91 -30.19 7.02
C LEU A 27 7.51 -30.28 8.42
N ALA A 28 6.79 -30.86 9.39
CA ALA A 28 7.32 -31.09 10.73
C ALA A 28 8.51 -32.06 10.71
N ALA A 29 8.42 -33.17 9.97
CA ALA A 29 9.52 -34.10 9.77
C ALA A 29 10.73 -33.42 9.12
N LEU A 30 10.51 -32.62 8.06
CA LEU A 30 11.57 -31.87 7.38
C LEU A 30 12.28 -30.86 8.31
N ALA A 31 11.56 -30.28 9.27
CA ALA A 31 12.14 -29.36 10.26
C ALA A 31 12.85 -30.07 11.43
N VAL A 32 12.37 -31.25 11.85
CA VAL A 32 12.94 -32.02 12.96
C VAL A 32 14.15 -32.86 12.54
N LEU A 33 14.20 -33.34 11.29
CA LEU A 33 15.29 -34.17 10.78
C LEU A 33 16.69 -33.53 10.90
N PRO A 34 16.95 -32.27 10.48
CA PRO A 34 18.27 -31.65 10.63
C PRO A 34 18.66 -31.44 12.11
N LEU A 35 17.71 -31.09 12.97
CA LEU A 35 17.91 -31.02 14.43
C LEU A 35 18.29 -32.40 15.01
N GLY A 36 17.68 -33.47 14.51
CA GLY A 36 18.03 -34.85 14.85
C GLY A 36 19.45 -35.23 14.43
N VAL A 37 19.90 -34.84 13.23
CA VAL A 37 21.28 -35.06 12.76
C VAL A 37 22.29 -34.35 13.68
N VAL A 38 22.06 -33.08 14.01
CA VAL A 38 22.92 -32.33 14.95
C VAL A 38 22.99 -33.02 16.31
N TYR A 39 21.85 -33.46 16.86
CA TYR A 39 21.79 -34.18 18.14
C TYR A 39 22.58 -35.50 18.11
N LEU A 40 22.51 -36.26 17.01
CA LEU A 40 23.26 -37.51 16.84
C LEU A 40 24.77 -37.26 16.75
N CYS A 41 25.22 -36.28 15.98
CA CYS A 41 26.65 -35.90 15.93
C CYS A 41 27.17 -35.49 17.32
N PHE A 42 26.40 -34.72 18.08
CA PHE A 42 26.80 -34.31 19.44
C PHE A 42 26.85 -35.49 20.41
N ARG A 43 25.90 -36.44 20.31
CA ARG A 43 25.91 -37.68 21.12
C ARG A 43 27.05 -38.63 20.75
N ALA A 44 27.52 -38.62 19.50
CA ALA A 44 28.67 -39.38 19.04
C ALA A 44 30.02 -38.77 19.45
N GLY A 45 30.04 -37.56 20.02
CA GLY A 45 31.26 -36.82 20.37
C GLY A 45 31.89 -36.05 19.20
N GLU A 46 31.28 -36.07 18.00
CA GLU A 46 31.75 -35.36 16.81
C GLU A 46 31.35 -33.88 16.83
N ILE A 47 31.85 -33.15 17.83
CA ILE A 47 31.52 -31.74 18.10
C ILE A 47 31.77 -30.86 16.85
N GLY A 48 32.85 -31.12 16.09
CA GLY A 48 33.16 -30.40 14.86
C GLY A 48 32.12 -30.57 13.75
N ASN A 49 31.64 -31.80 13.52
CA ASN A 49 30.60 -32.08 12.52
C ASN A 49 29.26 -31.46 12.93
N GLY A 50 28.89 -31.53 14.22
CA GLY A 50 27.69 -30.87 14.74
C GLY A 50 27.70 -29.35 14.56
N LEU A 51 28.85 -28.69 14.82
CA LEU A 51 29.04 -27.26 14.58
C LEU A 51 28.98 -26.89 13.09
N PHE A 52 29.55 -27.71 12.20
CA PHE A 52 29.48 -27.49 10.76
C PHE A 52 28.04 -27.56 10.22
N VAL A 53 27.27 -28.58 10.62
CA VAL A 53 25.86 -28.70 10.21
C VAL A 53 25.02 -27.52 10.73
N LEU A 54 25.20 -27.10 11.98
CA LEU A 54 24.52 -25.91 12.53
C LEU A 54 24.85 -24.63 11.76
N ALA A 55 26.10 -24.46 11.31
CA ALA A 55 26.50 -23.30 10.52
C ALA A 55 25.84 -23.29 9.12
N VAL A 56 25.68 -24.46 8.49
CA VAL A 56 24.99 -24.61 7.20
C VAL A 56 23.49 -24.29 7.33
N GLU A 57 22.81 -24.84 8.35
CA GLU A 57 21.39 -24.57 8.63
C GLU A 57 21.15 -23.08 8.92
N ALA A 58 21.97 -22.47 9.79
CA ALA A 58 21.89 -21.04 10.08
C ALA A 58 22.14 -20.17 8.83
N GLY A 59 23.06 -20.59 7.96
CA GLY A 59 23.33 -19.95 6.67
C GLY A 59 22.13 -20.03 5.72
N ALA A 60 21.49 -21.19 5.61
CA ALA A 60 20.29 -21.39 4.80
C ALA A 60 19.11 -20.53 5.31
N ILE A 61 18.88 -20.49 6.63
CA ILE A 61 17.86 -19.65 7.25
C ILE A 61 18.14 -18.16 7.00
N TYR A 62 19.39 -17.71 7.17
CA TYR A 62 19.79 -16.33 6.87
C TYR A 62 19.54 -15.96 5.40
N LEU A 63 19.90 -16.83 4.46
CA LEU A 63 19.65 -16.63 3.03
C LEU A 63 18.15 -16.58 2.71
N PHE A 64 17.33 -17.45 3.33
CA PHE A 64 15.88 -17.44 3.16
C PHE A 64 15.23 -16.16 3.69
N ILE A 65 15.64 -15.67 4.87
CA ILE A 65 15.20 -14.38 5.43
C ILE A 65 15.62 -13.22 4.53
N LYS A 66 16.85 -13.23 4.01
CA LYS A 66 17.37 -12.23 3.07
C LYS A 66 16.60 -12.23 1.74
N TYR A 67 16.23 -13.41 1.24
CA TYR A 67 15.40 -13.57 0.05
C TYR A 67 13.97 -13.03 0.26
N LYS A 68 13.30 -13.42 1.35
CA LYS A 68 11.98 -12.89 1.75
C LYS A 68 11.99 -11.36 1.88
N ARG A 69 13.01 -10.77 2.50
CA ARG A 69 13.17 -9.31 2.62
C ARG A 69 13.35 -8.62 1.26
N LYS A 70 14.07 -9.24 0.31
CA LYS A 70 14.30 -8.70 -1.03
C LYS A 70 13.01 -8.55 -1.87
N GLY A 71 11.98 -9.34 -1.56
CA GLY A 71 10.66 -9.31 -2.22
C GLY A 71 9.74 -8.13 -1.84
N LYS A 72 10.10 -7.31 -0.85
CA LYS A 72 9.33 -6.12 -0.42
C LYS A 72 9.98 -4.79 -0.85
N LYS A 73 10.46 -4.72 -2.10
CA LYS A 73 10.63 -3.41 -2.76
C LYS A 73 9.27 -2.93 -3.26
N GLU A 74 8.94 -1.67 -3.02
CA GLU A 74 7.89 -1.00 -3.77
C GLU A 74 8.22 -1.07 -5.26
N GLU A 75 7.24 -1.36 -6.11
CA GLU A 75 7.43 -1.28 -7.55
C GLU A 75 7.72 0.18 -7.93
N ALA A 76 8.68 0.41 -8.83
CA ALA A 76 8.86 1.75 -9.39
C ALA A 76 7.57 2.16 -10.14
N PRO A 77 7.16 3.44 -10.09
CA PRO A 77 5.90 3.88 -10.69
C PRO A 77 5.89 3.60 -12.19
N LYS A 78 5.05 2.65 -12.62
CA LYS A 78 5.00 2.11 -13.99
C LYS A 78 4.55 3.12 -15.05
N ASN A 79 3.90 4.20 -14.64
CA ASN A 79 3.41 5.28 -15.48
C ASN A 79 3.90 6.64 -14.92
N PRO A 80 4.15 7.66 -15.77
CA PRO A 80 4.48 9.01 -15.31
C PRO A 80 3.34 9.67 -14.51
N ASN A 81 2.10 9.27 -14.78
CA ASN A 81 0.88 9.83 -14.17
C ASN A 81 0.44 9.08 -12.89
N THR A 82 1.33 8.27 -12.28
CA THR A 82 1.05 7.57 -11.02
C THR A 82 1.19 8.53 -9.84
N ALA A 83 0.09 8.82 -9.14
CA ALA A 83 0.14 9.49 -7.84
C ALA A 83 0.58 8.49 -6.75
N VAL A 84 1.47 8.89 -5.84
CA VAL A 84 2.00 8.00 -4.78
C VAL A 84 1.70 8.58 -3.40
N LEU A 85 0.76 7.95 -2.68
CA LEU A 85 0.38 8.33 -1.32
C LEU A 85 1.31 7.62 -0.33
N ARG A 86 2.26 8.34 0.27
CA ARG A 86 3.18 7.76 1.27
C ARG A 86 2.45 7.50 2.58
N THR A 87 2.55 6.28 3.10
CA THR A 87 2.08 5.87 4.42
C THR A 87 3.19 5.17 5.20
N GLU A 88 3.04 5.02 6.51
CA GLU A 88 4.01 4.34 7.38
C GLU A 88 4.29 2.88 6.95
N ALA A 89 3.30 2.22 6.33
CA ALA A 89 3.41 0.85 5.85
C ALA A 89 3.96 0.72 4.40
N GLY A 90 4.22 1.85 3.73
CA GLY A 90 4.65 1.94 2.31
C GLY A 90 3.79 2.92 1.50
N GLY A 91 4.18 3.18 0.25
CA GLY A 91 3.45 4.02 -0.69
C GLY A 91 2.29 3.29 -1.37
N VAL A 92 1.08 3.84 -1.27
CA VAL A 92 -0.08 3.40 -2.05
C VAL A 92 -0.05 4.09 -3.41
N GLN A 93 0.07 3.31 -4.48
CA GLN A 93 0.22 3.82 -5.85
C GLN A 93 -1.10 3.85 -6.62
N LEU A 94 -1.55 5.04 -7.00
CA LEU A 94 -2.69 5.27 -7.89
C LEU A 94 -2.21 5.29 -9.35
N GLY A 95 -2.00 4.12 -9.93
CA GLY A 95 -1.42 3.93 -11.27
C GLY A 95 -2.25 4.46 -12.45
N ASN A 96 -3.49 4.87 -12.22
CA ASN A 96 -4.32 5.62 -13.18
C ASN A 96 -5.34 6.50 -12.42
N PRO A 97 -5.04 7.79 -12.14
CA PRO A 97 -5.94 8.68 -11.41
C PRO A 97 -7.17 9.12 -12.23
N PHE A 98 -7.12 9.02 -13.57
CA PHE A 98 -8.22 9.43 -14.46
C PHE A 98 -9.46 8.52 -14.37
N ARG A 99 -9.35 7.37 -13.70
CA ARG A 99 -10.49 6.50 -13.36
C ARG A 99 -11.32 7.02 -12.18
N GLY A 100 -10.91 8.11 -11.55
CA GLY A 100 -11.50 8.62 -10.31
C GLY A 100 -11.03 7.86 -9.07
N VAL A 101 -11.18 8.49 -7.91
CA VAL A 101 -10.84 7.92 -6.59
C VAL A 101 -12.01 8.16 -5.65
N PHE A 102 -12.53 7.11 -5.03
CA PHE A 102 -13.65 7.19 -4.09
C PHE A 102 -13.19 6.80 -2.69
N VAL A 103 -13.45 7.66 -1.70
CA VAL A 103 -12.90 7.55 -0.33
C VAL A 103 -14.05 7.44 0.67
N LEU A 104 -14.25 6.23 1.20
CA LEU A 104 -15.28 5.92 2.21
C LEU A 104 -14.74 6.00 3.64
N GLY A 105 -15.65 6.18 4.60
CA GLY A 105 -15.34 6.15 6.05
C GLY A 105 -16.30 7.03 6.87
N ALA A 106 -16.34 6.83 8.18
CA ALA A 106 -17.26 7.54 9.10
C ALA A 106 -17.00 9.06 9.21
N ALA A 107 -17.93 9.80 9.82
CA ALA A 107 -17.68 11.18 10.23
C ALA A 107 -16.47 11.24 11.19
N GLY A 108 -15.62 12.27 11.06
CA GLY A 108 -14.40 12.41 11.87
C GLY A 108 -13.21 11.51 11.48
N SER A 109 -13.37 10.56 10.55
CA SER A 109 -12.36 9.53 10.24
C SER A 109 -11.11 9.99 9.44
N GLY A 110 -10.61 11.22 9.64
CA GLY A 110 -9.35 11.72 9.05
C GLY A 110 -9.29 11.93 7.52
N LYS A 111 -10.22 11.38 6.73
CA LYS A 111 -10.19 11.30 5.24
C LYS A 111 -9.58 12.49 4.49
N SER A 112 -9.96 13.72 4.87
CA SER A 112 -9.45 14.92 4.21
C SER A 112 -7.94 15.08 4.39
N GLU A 113 -7.46 14.94 5.63
CA GLU A 113 -6.05 15.05 6.00
C GLU A 113 -5.25 13.82 5.55
N SER A 114 -5.76 12.61 5.80
CA SER A 114 -5.00 11.37 5.55
C SER A 114 -4.97 10.95 4.07
N ILE A 115 -5.93 11.38 3.24
CA ILE A 115 -6.06 10.95 1.84
C ILE A 115 -6.16 12.13 0.88
N ALA A 116 -7.11 13.07 1.09
CA ALA A 116 -7.39 14.11 0.09
C ALA A 116 -6.25 15.13 -0.05
N VAL A 117 -5.69 15.62 1.07
CA VAL A 117 -4.58 16.59 1.10
C VAL A 117 -3.30 16.00 0.46
N PRO A 118 -2.83 14.78 0.80
CA PRO A 118 -1.72 14.13 0.11
C PRO A 118 -1.97 13.89 -1.39
N LEU A 119 -3.16 13.40 -1.76
CA LEU A 119 -3.51 13.13 -3.16
C LEU A 119 -3.52 14.40 -4.01
N LEU A 120 -4.07 15.48 -3.46
CA LEU A 120 -4.12 16.78 -4.10
C LEU A 120 -2.74 17.42 -4.21
N SER A 121 -1.87 17.23 -3.22
CA SER A 121 -0.45 17.63 -3.31
C SER A 121 0.26 16.91 -4.46
N GLU A 122 -0.04 15.63 -4.70
CA GLU A 122 0.49 14.86 -5.83
C GLU A 122 -0.09 15.31 -7.18
N PHE A 123 -1.38 15.67 -7.26
CA PHE A 123 -1.98 16.24 -8.47
C PHE A 123 -1.35 17.60 -8.84
N VAL A 124 -1.12 18.49 -7.85
CA VAL A 124 -0.36 19.73 -8.05
C VAL A 124 1.08 19.45 -8.48
N ARG A 125 1.73 18.40 -7.93
CA ARG A 125 3.10 17.99 -8.35
C ARG A 125 3.14 17.52 -9.81
N MET A 126 2.08 16.89 -10.30
CA MET A 126 1.98 16.43 -11.69
C MET A 126 1.45 17.51 -12.66
N GLY A 127 1.21 18.73 -12.18
CA GLY A 127 0.71 19.84 -13.01
C GLY A 127 -0.74 19.64 -13.47
N PHE A 128 -1.55 18.88 -12.74
CA PHE A 128 -2.94 18.62 -13.13
C PHE A 128 -3.85 19.81 -12.78
N ALA A 129 -4.52 20.35 -13.80
CA ALA A 129 -5.66 21.25 -13.65
C ALA A 129 -6.86 20.51 -13.01
N GLY A 130 -7.72 21.24 -12.30
CA GLY A 130 -8.87 20.65 -11.61
C GLY A 130 -9.59 21.61 -10.66
N VAL A 131 -10.77 21.20 -10.18
CA VAL A 131 -11.60 21.99 -9.26
C VAL A 131 -11.72 21.28 -7.91
N VAL A 132 -11.42 21.99 -6.83
CA VAL A 132 -11.52 21.52 -5.45
C VAL A 132 -12.66 22.25 -4.75
N TYR A 133 -13.65 21.49 -4.30
CA TYR A 133 -14.77 22.00 -3.52
C TYR A 133 -14.52 21.80 -2.03
N ASP A 134 -14.41 22.88 -1.27
CA ASP A 134 -14.20 22.83 0.18
C ASP A 134 -15.53 23.09 0.92
N PHE A 135 -16.17 22.00 1.37
CA PHE A 135 -17.38 22.09 2.20
C PHE A 135 -17.12 22.75 3.57
N LYS A 136 -15.85 22.89 3.99
CA LYS A 136 -15.42 23.48 5.25
C LYS A 136 -14.24 24.47 5.07
N PHE A 137 -14.50 25.69 4.53
CA PHE A 137 -13.63 26.90 4.76
C PHE A 137 -13.22 26.76 6.25
N PRO A 138 -11.91 26.67 6.62
CA PRO A 138 -10.73 27.06 5.84
C PRO A 138 -9.66 26.03 5.52
N THR A 139 -9.74 24.79 6.01
CA THR A 139 -8.53 23.94 6.10
C THR A 139 -8.01 23.57 4.72
N LEU A 140 -8.81 22.85 3.93
CA LEU A 140 -8.36 22.31 2.64
C LEU A 140 -7.92 23.42 1.68
N ALA A 141 -8.69 24.51 1.58
CA ALA A 141 -8.34 25.64 0.71
C ALA A 141 -6.97 26.28 1.03
N LYS A 142 -6.58 26.36 2.32
CA LYS A 142 -5.26 26.87 2.73
C LYS A 142 -4.13 25.91 2.37
N ASP A 143 -4.36 24.60 2.54
CA ASP A 143 -3.38 23.57 2.24
C ASP A 143 -2.98 23.61 0.76
N VAL A 144 -3.95 23.74 -0.16
CA VAL A 144 -3.65 23.75 -1.60
C VAL A 144 -2.97 25.03 -2.09
N GLN A 145 -3.36 26.19 -1.56
CA GLN A 145 -2.63 27.44 -1.83
C GLN A 145 -1.16 27.30 -1.40
N SER A 146 -0.91 26.61 -0.29
CA SER A 146 0.44 26.34 0.22
C SER A 146 1.20 25.38 -0.69
N PHE A 147 0.55 24.36 -1.27
CA PHE A 147 1.18 23.45 -2.24
C PHE A 147 1.56 24.10 -3.57
N VAL A 148 0.72 24.98 -4.12
CA VAL A 148 1.05 25.76 -5.34
C VAL A 148 2.25 26.67 -5.08
N ASN A 149 2.20 27.43 -3.98
CA ASN A 149 3.27 28.36 -3.62
C ASN A 149 4.60 27.63 -3.36
N ALA A 150 4.56 26.50 -2.65
CA ALA A 150 5.77 25.74 -2.30
C ALA A 150 6.39 24.95 -3.47
N LYS A 151 5.60 24.57 -4.50
CA LYS A 151 6.09 23.82 -5.66
C LYS A 151 6.43 24.69 -6.87
N GLY A 152 6.25 26.01 -6.77
CA GLY A 152 6.53 26.95 -7.87
C GLY A 152 5.72 26.65 -9.14
N SER A 153 4.54 26.05 -9.00
CA SER A 153 3.78 25.51 -10.13
C SER A 153 3.19 26.64 -10.98
N VAL A 154 3.31 26.50 -12.30
CA VAL A 154 2.73 27.44 -13.30
C VAL A 154 1.18 27.50 -13.22
N LEU A 155 0.55 26.50 -12.59
CA LEU A 155 -0.89 26.43 -12.33
C LEU A 155 -1.41 27.71 -11.68
N ARG A 156 -2.29 28.43 -12.38
CA ARG A 156 -3.00 29.59 -11.84
C ARG A 156 -4.08 29.11 -10.89
N HIS A 157 -4.05 29.66 -9.68
CA HIS A 157 -4.97 29.36 -8.60
C HIS A 157 -6.09 30.41 -8.55
N PHE A 158 -7.26 30.06 -9.10
CA PHE A 158 -8.46 30.88 -9.02
C PHE A 158 -9.35 30.43 -7.87
N TYR A 159 -10.17 31.34 -7.35
CA TYR A 159 -10.93 31.16 -6.13
C TYR A 159 -12.34 31.74 -6.29
N LEU A 160 -13.34 30.99 -5.84
CA LEU A 160 -14.75 31.30 -6.09
C LEU A 160 -15.60 31.02 -4.83
N ASP A 161 -16.17 32.06 -4.23
CA ASP A 161 -17.16 31.94 -3.14
C ASP A 161 -18.58 32.03 -3.70
N PHE A 162 -19.36 30.97 -3.52
CA PHE A 162 -20.79 30.97 -3.81
C PHE A 162 -21.62 31.73 -2.76
N ASN A 163 -21.03 32.10 -1.61
CA ASN A 163 -21.65 32.97 -0.62
C ASN A 163 -21.36 34.47 -0.88
N ASN A 164 -20.27 34.81 -1.59
CA ASN A 164 -19.83 36.19 -1.84
C ASN A 164 -19.35 36.36 -3.31
N PRO A 165 -20.27 36.52 -4.28
CA PRO A 165 -19.93 36.53 -5.70
C PRO A 165 -19.05 37.72 -6.16
N CYS A 166 -18.90 38.76 -5.32
CA CYS A 166 -18.17 39.98 -5.67
C CYS A 166 -16.65 39.91 -5.40
N ILE A 167 -16.15 38.86 -4.74
CA ILE A 167 -14.75 38.79 -4.28
C ILE A 167 -13.87 38.03 -5.28
N LEU A 168 -13.54 38.70 -6.39
CA LEU A 168 -12.57 38.20 -7.38
C LEU A 168 -11.10 38.52 -7.05
N GLN A 169 -10.84 39.25 -5.97
CA GLN A 169 -9.50 39.45 -5.38
C GLN A 169 -9.61 39.50 -3.85
N GLY A 170 -8.64 38.91 -3.13
CA GLY A 170 -8.36 39.30 -1.73
C GLY A 170 -8.82 38.40 -0.57
N LYS A 171 -9.42 37.21 -0.82
CA LYS A 171 -10.08 36.30 0.17
C LYS A 171 -11.50 36.80 0.56
N PRO A 172 -12.50 35.93 0.87
CA PRO A 172 -12.41 34.51 1.27
C PRO A 172 -13.39 33.47 0.63
N PHE A 173 -13.13 32.16 0.86
CA PHE A 173 -13.89 30.95 0.44
C PHE A 173 -14.20 30.86 -1.08
N LYS A 174 -14.77 29.80 -1.67
CA LYS A 174 -15.30 28.51 -1.18
C LYS A 174 -14.92 27.30 -2.07
N SER A 175 -14.33 27.55 -3.24
CA SER A 175 -13.80 26.52 -4.14
C SER A 175 -12.57 27.04 -4.87
N THR A 176 -11.65 26.14 -5.21
CA THR A 176 -10.37 26.45 -5.83
C THR A 176 -10.30 25.80 -7.21
N ILE A 177 -9.84 26.54 -8.21
CA ILE A 177 -9.58 26.05 -9.56
C ILE A 177 -8.07 26.15 -9.84
N PHE A 178 -7.47 25.04 -10.28
CA PHE A 178 -6.14 24.99 -10.88
C PHE A 178 -6.28 24.92 -12.39
N THR A 179 -5.55 25.78 -13.11
CA THR A 179 -5.39 25.78 -14.58
C THR A 179 -3.97 26.12 -14.97
#